data_AF-A0A8T7D3S6-F1
#
_entry.id   AF-A0A8T7D3S6-F1
#
_cell.length_a   1.000
_cell.length_b   1.000
_cell.length_c   1.000
_cell.angle_alpha   90.00
_cell.angle_beta   90.00
_cell.angle_gamma   90.00
#
_symmetry.space_group_name_H-M   'P 1'
#
loop_
_entity.id
_entity.type
_entity.pdbx_description
1 polymer ?
#
loop_
_entity_poly.entity_id
_entity_poly.type
_entity_poly.pdbx_seq_one_letter_code
_entity_poly.pdbx_strand_id
1 'polypeptide(L)'
;MKYDVIDAVISPQGQLETLSQFEVARILDTNTGELAKVFRNCSLAVLNCGSPLDDGKELLERYPDFEIEITQRQRGIKLAMKNAPAIAFVDGKLMTGISE
;
A
#
# COMPACT_ATOMS: atom_id res chain seq x y z
N MET A 1 4.89 21.35 8.17
CA MET A 1 3.64 20.62 8.48
C MET A 1 3.99 19.15 8.54
N LYS A 2 3.66 18.45 9.64
CA LYS A 2 3.64 16.98 9.62
C LYS A 2 2.32 16.59 8.97
N TYR A 3 2.38 15.78 7.92
CA TYR A 3 1.19 15.20 7.31
C TYR A 3 0.73 14.04 8.19
N ASP A 4 -0.58 13.89 8.36
CA ASP A 4 -1.11 12.80 9.16
C ASP A 4 -0.90 11.47 8.44
N VAL A 5 -0.37 10.49 9.17
CA VAL A 5 -0.04 9.17 8.67
C VAL A 5 -0.60 8.08 9.57
N ILE A 6 -0.85 6.91 8.98
CA ILE A 6 -1.42 5.75 9.65
C ILE A 6 -0.63 4.49 9.26
N ASP A 7 -0.32 3.66 10.27
CA ASP A 7 0.16 2.30 10.05
C ASP A 7 -1.04 1.35 9.96
N ALA A 8 -1.04 0.47 8.97
CA ALA A 8 -2.17 -0.43 8.75
C ALA A 8 -1.75 -1.76 8.16
N VAL A 9 -2.51 -2.80 8.47
CA VAL A 9 -2.41 -4.11 7.83
C VAL A 9 -3.77 -4.44 7.24
N ILE A 10 -3.83 -4.53 5.92
CA ILE A 10 -5.07 -4.80 5.20
C ILE A 10 -5.02 -6.18 4.55
N SER A 11 -6.21 -6.77 4.41
CA SER A 11 -6.41 -7.98 3.65
C SER A 11 -6.90 -7.58 2.28
N PRO A 12 -6.16 -7.91 1.20
CA PRO A 12 -6.70 -7.66 -0.13
C PRO A 12 -7.94 -8.51 -0.36
N GLN A 13 -8.92 -7.97 -1.09
CA GLN A 13 -10.17 -8.66 -1.42
C GLN A 13 -10.13 -9.14 -2.88
N GLY A 14 -10.95 -10.13 -3.24
CA GLY A 14 -11.05 -10.63 -4.61
C GLY A 14 -9.90 -11.55 -5.04
N GLN A 15 -9.24 -11.25 -6.17
CA GLN A 15 -8.31 -12.18 -6.82
C GLN A 15 -7.10 -12.58 -5.96
N LEU A 16 -6.71 -11.73 -5.00
CA LEU A 16 -5.59 -11.98 -4.10
C LEU A 16 -5.96 -12.81 -2.85
N GLU A 17 -7.24 -13.21 -2.70
CA GLU A 17 -7.69 -14.08 -1.61
C GLU A 17 -7.39 -15.56 -1.87
N THR A 18 -7.35 -15.96 -3.15
CA THR A 18 -7.09 -17.34 -3.58
C THR A 18 -5.84 -17.40 -4.43
N LEU A 19 -4.69 -17.52 -3.74
CA LEU A 19 -3.38 -17.68 -4.38
C LEU A 19 -2.80 -19.05 -4.06
N SER A 20 -2.19 -19.67 -5.07
CA SER A 20 -1.32 -20.83 -4.87
C SER A 20 -0.02 -20.43 -4.16
N GLN A 21 0.66 -21.40 -3.54
CA GLN A 21 1.96 -21.14 -2.89
C GLN A 21 3.01 -20.60 -3.87
N PHE A 22 2.95 -21.00 -5.14
CA PHE A 22 3.85 -20.51 -6.18
C PHE A 22 3.59 -19.03 -6.51
N GLU A 23 2.32 -18.64 -6.63
CA GLU A 23 1.94 -17.24 -6.86
C GLU A 23 2.31 -16.37 -5.67
N VAL A 24 2.11 -16.85 -4.44
CA VAL A 24 2.55 -16.15 -3.22
C VAL A 24 4.06 -15.92 -3.24
N ALA A 25 4.87 -16.95 -3.54
CA ALA A 25 6.33 -16.81 -3.61
C ALA A 25 6.75 -15.75 -4.65
N ARG A 26 6.15 -15.78 -5.85
CA ARG A 26 6.44 -14.80 -6.90
C ARG A 26 6.00 -13.38 -6.54
N ILE A 27 4.92 -13.25 -5.78
CA ILE A 27 4.45 -11.95 -5.27
C ILE A 27 5.39 -11.43 -4.17
N LEU A 28 5.91 -12.29 -3.30
CA LEU A 28 6.86 -11.87 -2.28
C LEU A 28 8.19 -11.36 -2.88
N ASP A 29 8.61 -11.89 -4.03
CA ASP A 29 9.78 -11.37 -4.76
C ASP A 29 9.61 -9.89 -5.16
N THR A 30 8.36 -9.41 -5.30
CA THR A 30 8.06 -8.01 -5.61
C THR A 30 8.41 -7.03 -4.49
N ASN A 31 8.64 -7.53 -3.26
CA ASN A 31 9.12 -6.70 -2.14
C ASN A 31 10.60 -6.29 -2.29
N THR A 32 11.32 -6.77 -3.31
CA THR A 32 12.74 -6.46 -3.50
C THR A 32 13.03 -5.80 -4.86
N GLY A 33 14.16 -5.08 -4.93
CA GLY A 33 14.67 -4.51 -6.18
C GLY A 33 13.85 -3.32 -6.70
N GLU A 34 13.84 -3.16 -8.02
CA GLU A 34 13.14 -2.05 -8.69
C GLU A 34 11.61 -2.17 -8.60
N LEU A 35 11.10 -3.40 -8.61
CA LEU A 35 9.67 -3.65 -8.55
C LEU A 35 9.07 -3.19 -7.21
N ALA A 36 9.82 -3.34 -6.12
CA ALA A 36 9.43 -2.82 -4.80
C ALA A 36 9.21 -1.30 -4.84
N LYS A 37 10.10 -0.57 -5.52
CA LYS A 37 9.98 0.90 -5.66
C LYS A 37 8.76 1.28 -6.49
N VAL A 38 8.53 0.57 -7.60
CA VAL A 38 7.36 0.80 -8.45
C VAL A 38 6.08 0.51 -7.66
N PHE A 39 6.00 -0.64 -7.00
CA PHE A 39 4.87 -1.01 -6.16
C PHE A 39 4.60 0.04 -5.09
N ARG A 40 5.63 0.43 -4.33
CA ARG A 40 5.56 1.47 -3.31
C ARG A 40 5.07 2.81 -3.87
N ASN A 41 5.59 3.27 -5.02
CA ASN A 41 5.18 4.54 -5.60
C ASN A 41 3.74 4.50 -6.15
N CYS A 42 3.34 3.41 -6.78
CA CYS A 42 1.98 3.21 -7.27
C CYS A 42 0.97 3.16 -6.11
N SER A 43 1.27 2.41 -5.05
CA SER A 43 0.41 2.35 -3.86
C SER A 43 0.30 3.72 -3.19
N LEU A 44 1.38 4.49 -3.10
CA LEU A 44 1.34 5.85 -2.54
C LEU A 44 0.43 6.77 -3.36
N ALA A 45 0.50 6.69 -4.70
CA ALA A 45 -0.36 7.48 -5.58
C ALA A 45 -1.84 7.14 -5.36
N VAL A 46 -2.16 5.85 -5.24
CA VAL A 46 -3.53 5.36 -4.98
C VAL A 46 -4.04 5.78 -3.60
N LEU A 47 -3.22 5.67 -2.55
CA LEU A 47 -3.58 6.11 -1.20
C LEU A 47 -3.78 7.62 -1.08
N ASN A 48 -3.13 8.40 -1.96
CA ASN A 48 -3.27 9.85 -1.99
C ASN A 48 -4.36 10.33 -2.97
N CYS A 49 -5.14 9.42 -3.57
CA CYS A 49 -6.26 9.79 -4.43
C CYS A 49 -7.27 10.68 -3.68
N GLY A 50 -7.71 11.77 -4.32
CA GLY A 50 -8.58 12.78 -3.71
C GLY A 50 -7.85 13.93 -3.02
N SER A 51 -6.51 13.86 -2.89
CA SER A 51 -5.70 15.01 -2.50
C SER A 51 -5.65 16.04 -3.63
N PRO A 52 -5.67 17.36 -3.34
CA PRO A 52 -5.48 18.43 -4.34
C PRO A 52 -4.02 18.54 -4.83
N LEU A 53 -3.21 17.51 -4.61
CA LEU A 53 -1.79 17.49 -4.93
C LEU A 53 -1.64 16.93 -6.35
N ASP A 54 -1.25 17.80 -7.28
CA ASP A 54 -1.13 17.45 -8.71
C ASP A 54 0.33 17.16 -9.13
N ASP A 55 1.29 17.30 -8.21
CA ASP A 55 2.71 17.01 -8.45
C ASP A 55 3.14 15.70 -7.76
N GLY A 56 3.51 14.71 -8.58
CA GLY A 56 3.99 13.41 -8.12
C GLY A 56 5.36 13.47 -7.42
N LYS A 57 6.23 14.41 -7.77
CA LYS A 57 7.50 14.62 -7.07
C LYS A 57 7.26 15.17 -5.68
N GLU A 58 6.35 16.14 -5.55
CA GLU A 58 5.94 16.66 -4.25
C GLU A 58 5.31 15.55 -3.38
N LEU A 59 4.54 14.63 -3.99
CA LEU A 59 3.97 13.49 -3.27
C LEU A 59 5.04 12.58 -2.66
N LEU A 60 6.08 12.28 -3.44
CA LEU A 60 7.19 11.44 -2.98
C LEU A 60 8.00 12.13 -1.87
N GLU A 61 8.22 13.43 -1.99
CA GLU A 61 8.92 14.24 -0.97
C GLU A 61 8.09 14.42 0.31
N ARG A 62 6.75 14.38 0.19
CA ARG A 62 5.80 14.49 1.29
C ARG A 62 5.78 13.27 2.21
N TYR A 63 5.92 12.08 1.62
CA TYR A 63 5.90 10.81 2.34
C TYR A 63 7.19 10.03 2.07
N PRO A 64 8.37 10.50 2.51
CA PRO A 64 9.62 9.80 2.29
C PRO A 64 9.67 8.46 3.04
N ASP A 65 9.04 8.41 4.21
CA ASP A 65 9.04 7.26 5.12
C ASP A 65 7.87 6.27 4.85
N PHE A 66 7.09 6.49 3.78
CA PHE A 66 6.04 5.55 3.39
C PHE A 66 6.64 4.24 2.87
N GLU A 67 6.23 3.14 3.50
CA GLU A 67 6.60 1.77 3.15
C GLU A 67 5.34 0.93 2.95
N ILE A 68 5.37 0.01 1.99
CA ILE A 68 4.36 -1.02 1.81
C ILE A 68 5.04 -2.33 1.44
N GLU A 69 4.62 -3.41 2.11
CA GLU A 69 5.18 -4.74 1.93
C GLU A 69 4.07 -5.78 1.89
N ILE A 70 4.28 -6.80 1.07
CA ILE A 70 3.40 -7.97 1.01
C ILE A 70 3.92 -8.99 2.01
N THR A 71 3.07 -9.40 2.96
CA THR A 71 3.41 -10.39 3.99
C THR A 71 2.53 -11.62 3.87
N GLN A 72 3.15 -12.81 3.94
CA GLN A 72 2.40 -14.07 3.95
C GLN A 72 1.86 -14.36 5.36
N ARG A 73 0.60 -14.79 5.44
CA ARG A 73 -0.03 -15.31 6.66
C ARG A 73 -0.65 -16.68 6.37
N GLN A 74 -1.17 -17.35 7.41
CA GLN A 74 -1.77 -18.70 7.27
C GLN A 74 -2.90 -18.77 6.24
N ARG A 75 -3.59 -17.65 5.95
CA ARG A 75 -4.67 -17.53 4.96
C ARG A 75 -4.35 -16.42 3.96
N GLY A 76 -3.48 -16.71 2.99
CA GLY A 76 -3.14 -15.80 1.90
C GLY A 76 -2.13 -14.71 2.29
N ILE A 77 -2.20 -13.58 1.59
CA ILE A 77 -1.30 -12.44 1.77
C ILE A 77 -1.99 -11.30 2.54
N LYS A 78 -1.18 -10.42 3.12
CA LYS A 78 -1.59 -9.14 3.71
C LYS A 78 -0.70 -8.04 3.15
N LEU A 79 -1.26 -6.84 2.99
CA LEU A 79 -0.48 -5.65 2.70
C LEU A 79 -0.23 -4.93 4.03
N ALA A 80 1.02 -4.84 4.43
CA ALA A 80 1.45 -4.08 5.60
C ALA A 80 1.98 -2.73 5.13
N MET A 81 1.45 -1.66 5.68
CA MET A 81 1.81 -0.29 5.32
C MET A 81 2.30 0.45 6.55
N LYS A 82 3.37 1.22 6.39
CA LYS A 82 3.85 2.17 7.39
C LYS A 82 3.81 3.58 6.86
N ASN A 83 3.46 4.53 7.72
CA ASN A 83 3.35 5.94 7.39
C ASN A 83 2.45 6.22 6.16
N ALA A 84 1.34 5.46 6.01
CA ALA A 84 0.42 5.65 4.90
C ALA A 84 -0.33 6.99 5.02
N PRO A 85 -0.64 7.68 3.92
CA PRO A 85 -1.44 8.91 3.96
C PRO A 85 -2.77 8.69 4.70
N ALA A 86 -3.02 9.46 5.77
CA ALA A 86 -4.24 9.30 6.58
C ALA A 86 -5.53 9.59 5.78
N ILE A 87 -5.44 10.37 4.70
CA ILE A 87 -6.55 10.68 3.79
C ILE A 87 -7.19 9.42 3.16
N ALA A 88 -6.44 8.32 3.07
CA ALA A 88 -6.95 7.05 2.55
C ALA A 88 -7.90 6.33 3.53
N PHE A 89 -7.97 6.80 4.78
CA PHE A 89 -8.66 6.11 5.87
C PHE A 89 -9.85 6.93 6.40
N VAL A 90 -10.93 6.22 6.74
CA VAL A 90 -12.08 6.76 7.49
C VAL A 90 -12.28 5.89 8.73
N ASP A 91 -12.29 6.49 9.90
CA ASP A 91 -12.37 5.78 11.19
C ASP A 91 -11.31 4.66 11.36
N GLY A 92 -10.09 4.91 10.84
CA GLY A 92 -8.98 3.95 10.88
C GLY A 92 -9.13 2.76 9.93
N LYS A 93 -10.15 2.75 9.07
CA LYS A 93 -10.35 1.74 8.02
C LYS A 93 -10.01 2.34 6.67
N LEU A 94 -9.29 1.59 5.84
CA LEU A 94 -9.01 1.99 4.46
C LEU A 94 -10.34 2.12 3.70
N MET A 95 -10.51 3.21 2.94
CA MET A 95 -11.70 3.41 2.12
C MET A 95 -11.84 2.30 1.07
N THR A 96 -13.04 1.75 0.91
CA THR A 96 -13.29 0.58 0.06
C THR A 96 -12.85 0.80 -1.39
N GLY A 97 -13.10 1.99 -1.96
CA GLY A 97 -12.69 2.31 -3.34
C GLY A 97 -11.18 2.42 -3.57
N ILE A 98 -10.36 2.39 -2.51
CA ILE A 98 -8.89 2.31 -2.58
C ILE A 98 -8.41 0.86 -2.39
N SER A 99 -9.22 0.00 -1.76
CA SER A 99 -8.86 -1.38 -1.40
C SER A 99 -9.24 -2.45 -2.44
N GLU A 100 -9.98 -2.06 -3.49
CA GLU A 100 -10.46 -2.95 -4.57
C GLU A 100 -9.37 -3.38 -5.56
#